data_AF-A0A928VI17-F1
#
_entry.id   AF-A0A928VI17-F1
#
_cell.length_a   1.000
_cell.length_b   1.000
_cell.length_c   1.000
_cell.angle_alpha   90.00
_cell.angle_beta   90.00
_cell.angle_gamma   90.00
#
_symmetry.space_group_name_H-M   'P 1'
#
loop_
_entity.id
_entity.type
_entity.pdbx_description
1 polymer ?
#
loop_
_entity_poly.entity_id
_entity_poly.type
_entity_poly.pdbx_seq_one_letter_code
_entity_poly.pdbx_strand_id
1 'polypeptide(L)'
;MDFYSPQRSLKQGHWFKLICGASFQHLPAIRTLALVYALAGADCIDVAADPAIVSTAREAFAIANQLSDEALDRGYNPSLPWLMVSLNDGEDPHFRKAEFNPALCPSDCSRPCEAVCPAEAINNFGVIDDRCYGCGRCVPICPIEQIQTRSYVYAPDVISPMLLQAGIEAIELHTQVGRFEDFKRLWNSIAPWVDRLKLVAISCPDG
;
A
#
# COMPACT_ATOMS: atom_id res chain seq x y z
N MET A 1 27.58 0.28 15.10
CA MET A 1 26.31 0.61 15.76
C MET A 1 25.28 -0.35 15.21
N ASP A 2 24.66 -1.17 16.06
CA ASP A 2 23.61 -2.10 15.64
C ASP A 2 22.36 -1.28 15.36
N PHE A 3 22.08 -1.04 14.07
CA PHE A 3 20.78 -0.55 13.64
C PHE A 3 19.69 -1.47 14.20
N TYR A 4 18.58 -0.91 14.68
CA TYR A 4 17.37 -1.69 14.97
C TYR A 4 16.97 -2.41 13.69
N SER A 5 17.31 -3.69 13.60
CA SER A 5 16.99 -4.46 12.42
C SER A 5 15.50 -4.84 12.49
N PRO A 6 14.73 -4.69 11.40
CA PRO A 6 13.32 -5.08 11.38
C PRO A 6 13.09 -6.49 11.92
N GLN A 7 13.99 -7.43 11.64
CA GLN A 7 13.93 -8.80 12.18
C GLN A 7 13.97 -8.87 13.71
N ARG A 8 14.75 -8.02 14.37
CA ARG A 8 14.82 -7.96 15.84
C ARG A 8 13.51 -7.40 16.39
N SER A 9 13.00 -6.31 15.83
CA SER A 9 11.71 -5.72 16.24
C SER A 9 10.58 -6.74 16.11
N LEU A 10 10.58 -7.55 15.04
CA LEU A 10 9.62 -8.64 14.85
C LEU A 10 9.75 -9.71 15.94
N LYS A 11 10.97 -10.20 16.23
CA LYS A 11 11.22 -11.22 17.26
C LYS A 11 10.88 -10.74 18.68
N GLN A 12 11.01 -9.44 18.94
CA GLN A 12 10.78 -8.83 20.26
C GLN A 12 9.35 -8.30 20.43
N GLY A 13 8.51 -8.33 19.39
CA GLY A 13 7.13 -7.83 19.45
C GLY A 13 7.02 -6.30 19.43
N HIS A 14 8.03 -5.59 18.92
CA HIS A 14 8.06 -4.12 18.81
C HIS A 14 7.94 -3.64 17.35
N TRP A 15 7.50 -4.51 16.46
CA TRP A 15 7.43 -4.23 15.02
C TRP A 15 6.46 -3.09 14.67
N PHE A 16 6.94 -2.13 13.89
CA PHE A 16 6.13 -1.05 13.34
C PHE A 16 6.07 -1.13 11.80
N LYS A 17 4.86 -1.31 11.25
CA LYS A 17 4.55 -1.30 9.81
C LYS A 17 3.77 -0.04 9.45
N LEU A 18 4.29 0.76 8.51
CA LEU A 18 3.48 1.75 7.81
C LEU A 18 2.76 1.09 6.64
N ILE A 19 1.44 1.24 6.56
CA ILE A 19 0.63 0.76 5.44
C ILE A 19 0.20 1.98 4.61
N CYS A 20 0.75 2.11 3.40
CA CYS A 20 0.41 3.20 2.48
C CYS A 20 -0.85 2.90 1.65
N GLY A 21 -1.34 1.65 1.67
CA GLY A 21 -2.54 1.20 0.97
C GLY A 21 -2.23 0.53 -0.38
N ALA A 22 -2.81 -0.66 -0.59
CA ALA A 22 -2.59 -1.46 -1.79
C ALA A 22 -3.10 -0.81 -3.09
N SER A 23 -4.02 0.16 -2.96
CA SER A 23 -4.59 1.00 -4.04
C SER A 23 -4.00 2.40 -4.16
N PHE A 24 -3.11 2.82 -3.25
CA PHE A 24 -2.63 4.19 -3.25
C PHE A 24 -1.42 4.34 -4.18
N GLN A 25 -1.59 5.09 -5.27
CA GLN A 25 -0.59 5.27 -6.33
C GLN A 25 -0.10 6.72 -6.46
N HIS A 26 -0.35 7.57 -5.46
CA HIS A 26 0.08 8.96 -5.46
C HIS A 26 1.56 9.08 -5.09
N LEU A 27 2.43 9.03 -6.11
CA LEU A 27 3.89 9.05 -5.97
C LEU A 27 4.43 10.13 -5.01
N PRO A 28 4.00 11.41 -5.06
CA PRO A 28 4.54 12.43 -4.15
C PRO A 28 4.24 12.15 -2.67
N ALA A 29 3.06 11.58 -2.38
CA ALA A 29 2.68 11.23 -1.01
C ALA A 29 3.45 10.00 -0.55
N ILE A 30 3.55 8.95 -1.39
CA ILE A 30 4.35 7.76 -1.08
C ILE A 30 5.80 8.13 -0.79
N ARG A 31 6.44 8.97 -1.63
CA ARG A 31 7.82 9.41 -1.41
C ARG A 31 7.99 10.07 -0.05
N THR A 32 7.08 10.97 0.30
CA THR A 32 7.12 11.74 1.55
C THR A 32 6.90 10.83 2.75
N LEU A 33 5.87 9.97 2.70
CA LEU A 33 5.57 9.01 3.74
C LEU A 33 6.72 8.03 3.96
N ALA A 34 7.25 7.44 2.88
CA ALA A 34 8.34 6.49 2.95
C ALA A 34 9.60 7.10 3.58
N LEU A 35 9.95 8.34 3.20
CA LEU A 35 11.08 9.08 3.75
C LEU A 35 10.89 9.37 5.24
N VAL A 36 9.76 9.98 5.60
CA VAL A 36 9.49 10.40 6.98
C VAL A 36 9.45 9.20 7.93
N TYR A 37 8.79 8.11 7.53
CA TYR A 37 8.66 6.94 8.39
C TYR A 37 9.94 6.09 8.45
N ALA A 38 10.77 6.08 7.42
CA ALA A 38 12.11 5.50 7.53
C ALA A 38 12.97 6.28 8.55
N LEU A 39 12.93 7.62 8.52
CA LEU A 39 13.62 8.45 9.52
C LEU A 39 13.03 8.32 10.93
N ALA A 40 11.74 8.05 11.05
CA ALA A 40 11.07 7.80 12.32
C ALA A 40 11.36 6.40 12.91
N GLY A 41 11.96 5.49 12.14
CA GLY A 41 12.34 4.16 12.60
C GLY A 41 11.33 3.06 12.29
N ALA A 42 10.53 3.18 11.22
CA ALA A 42 9.62 2.12 10.82
C ALA A 42 10.38 0.83 10.43
N ASP A 43 9.89 -0.34 10.83
CA ASP A 43 10.53 -1.61 10.47
C ASP A 43 10.15 -2.07 9.07
N CYS A 44 8.97 -1.65 8.59
CA CYS A 44 8.48 -1.99 7.27
C CYS A 44 7.55 -0.92 6.73
N ILE A 45 7.62 -0.70 5.42
CA ILE A 45 6.72 0.18 4.69
C ILE A 45 6.10 -0.63 3.56
N ASP A 46 4.78 -0.71 3.57
CA ASP A 46 3.97 -1.49 2.65
C ASP A 46 3.25 -0.58 1.66
N VAL A 47 3.44 -0.86 0.38
CA VAL A 47 2.98 -0.02 -0.73
C VAL A 47 2.27 -0.86 -1.80
N ALA A 48 1.57 -0.19 -2.70
CA ALA A 48 0.98 -0.83 -3.87
C ALA A 48 2.04 -1.61 -4.67
N ALA A 49 1.66 -2.79 -5.21
CA ALA A 49 2.52 -3.64 -6.02
C ALA A 49 2.71 -3.06 -7.44
N ASP A 50 3.28 -1.87 -7.51
CA ASP A 50 3.50 -1.08 -8.72
C ASP A 50 5.00 -0.70 -8.82
N PRO A 51 5.68 -0.96 -9.95
CA PRO A 51 7.11 -0.69 -10.10
C PRO A 51 7.51 0.77 -9.83
N ALA A 52 6.69 1.75 -10.24
CA ALA A 52 6.99 3.17 -10.02
C ALA A 52 6.88 3.53 -8.53
N ILE A 53 5.90 2.95 -7.82
CA ILE A 53 5.70 3.12 -6.38
C ILE A 53 6.87 2.49 -5.61
N VAL A 54 7.27 1.27 -5.97
CA VAL A 54 8.43 0.58 -5.36
C VAL A 54 9.72 1.36 -5.58
N SER A 55 9.98 1.86 -6.80
CA SER A 55 11.15 2.71 -7.09
C SER A 55 11.14 3.99 -6.26
N THR A 56 9.98 4.65 -6.16
CA THR A 56 9.81 5.88 -5.37
C THR A 56 10.09 5.65 -3.88
N ALA A 57 9.62 4.53 -3.32
CA ALA A 57 9.91 4.17 -1.93
C ALA A 57 11.40 3.88 -1.72
N ARG A 58 12.06 3.20 -2.66
CA ARG A 58 13.51 2.94 -2.62
C ARG A 58 14.33 4.22 -2.64
N GLU A 59 14.00 5.16 -3.52
CA GLU A 59 14.64 6.48 -3.56
C GLU A 59 14.46 7.22 -2.23
N ALA A 60 13.26 7.16 -1.64
CA ALA A 60 13.00 7.73 -0.33
C ALA A 60 13.87 7.09 0.77
N PHE A 61 14.08 5.77 0.75
CA PHE A 61 14.96 5.09 1.72
C PHE A 61 16.42 5.48 1.53
N ALA A 62 16.88 5.63 0.28
CA ALA A 62 18.24 6.08 0.01
C ALA A 62 18.48 7.49 0.56
N ILE A 63 17.50 8.38 0.41
CA ILE A 63 17.54 9.73 0.99
C ILE A 63 17.48 9.67 2.52
N ALA A 64 16.60 8.83 3.10
CA ALA A 64 16.54 8.64 4.54
C ALA A 64 17.89 8.20 5.11
N ASN A 65 18.56 7.27 4.43
CA ASN A 65 19.89 6.79 4.82
C ASN A 65 20.96 7.89 4.75
N GLN A 66 20.89 8.80 3.78
CA GLN A 66 21.79 9.97 3.71
C GLN A 66 21.54 10.97 4.85
N LEU A 67 20.31 11.05 5.34
CA LEU A 67 19.90 11.95 6.43
C LEU A 67 19.97 11.30 7.82
N SER A 68 20.41 10.04 7.93
CA SER A 68 20.39 9.28 9.19
C SER A 68 21.17 9.96 10.31
N ASP A 69 22.35 10.50 10.03
CA ASP A 69 23.18 11.15 11.05
C ASP A 69 22.51 12.41 11.60
N GLU A 70 21.95 13.25 10.71
CA GLU A 70 21.17 14.43 11.12
C GLU A 70 19.91 14.05 11.91
N ALA A 71 19.27 12.93 11.55
CA ALA A 71 18.10 12.45 12.27
C ALA A 71 18.47 11.96 13.67
N LEU A 72 19.60 11.26 13.83
CA LEU A 72 20.14 10.84 15.11
C LEU A 72 20.49 12.04 16.00
N ASP A 73 21.14 13.07 15.45
CA ASP A 73 21.48 14.31 16.17
C ASP A 73 20.22 15.04 16.69
N ARG A 74 19.09 14.87 16.00
CA ARG A 74 17.78 15.42 16.38
C ARG A 74 16.98 14.50 17.31
N GLY A 75 17.53 13.35 17.71
CA GLY A 75 16.91 12.40 18.63
C GLY A 75 15.93 11.41 17.99
N TYR A 76 15.92 11.30 16.66
CA TYR A 76 15.20 10.24 15.96
C TYR A 76 16.03 8.95 15.92
N ASN A 77 15.37 7.83 15.61
CA ASN A 77 16.01 6.52 15.52
C ASN A 77 15.77 5.93 14.12
N PRO A 78 16.42 6.46 13.08
CA PRO A 78 16.22 6.00 11.71
C PRO A 78 16.51 4.50 11.58
N SER A 79 15.73 3.83 10.74
CA SER A 79 15.86 2.42 10.41
C SER A 79 16.04 2.25 8.90
N LEU A 80 16.46 1.05 8.49
CA LEU A 80 16.34 0.61 7.09
C LEU A 80 15.12 -0.32 6.98
N PRO A 81 13.91 0.22 6.72
CA PRO A 81 12.69 -0.56 6.66
C PRO A 81 12.75 -1.62 5.56
N TRP A 82 12.06 -2.74 5.78
CA TRP A 82 11.74 -3.67 4.70
C TRP A 82 10.66 -3.07 3.81
N LEU A 83 10.89 -3.09 2.50
CA LEU A 83 9.87 -2.72 1.53
C LEU A 83 8.96 -3.91 1.29
N MET A 84 7.68 -3.72 1.57
CA MET A 84 6.62 -4.71 1.40
C MET A 84 5.67 -4.29 0.28
N VAL A 85 5.14 -5.28 -0.43
CA VAL A 85 3.96 -5.10 -1.29
C VAL A 85 2.87 -6.07 -0.90
N SER A 86 1.63 -5.66 -1.11
CA SER A 86 0.44 -6.45 -0.81
C SER A 86 -0.23 -6.97 -2.07
N LEU A 87 -0.67 -8.23 -2.02
CA LEU A 87 -1.32 -8.94 -3.13
C LEU A 87 -2.58 -9.63 -2.63
N ASN A 88 -3.58 -9.77 -3.49
CA ASN A 88 -4.85 -10.42 -3.19
C ASN A 88 -5.11 -11.61 -4.11
N ASP A 89 -5.74 -12.65 -3.58
CA ASP A 89 -6.19 -13.81 -4.37
C ASP A 89 -7.63 -13.67 -4.89
N GLY A 90 -8.25 -12.50 -4.70
CA GLY A 90 -9.65 -12.23 -5.03
C GLY A 90 -10.12 -10.82 -4.66
N GLU A 91 -11.44 -10.62 -4.69
CA GLU A 91 -12.04 -9.35 -4.25
C GLU A 91 -11.69 -9.07 -2.78
N ASP A 92 -11.12 -7.89 -2.55
CA ASP A 92 -10.69 -7.45 -1.23
C ASP A 92 -10.99 -5.94 -1.08
N PRO A 93 -11.60 -5.48 0.04
CA PRO A 93 -11.91 -4.08 0.28
C PRO A 93 -10.70 -3.12 0.28
N HIS A 94 -9.49 -3.63 0.45
CA HIS A 94 -8.24 -2.87 0.40
C HIS A 94 -7.72 -2.71 -1.05
N PHE A 95 -8.25 -3.48 -2.00
CA PHE A 95 -7.85 -3.51 -3.42
C PHE A 95 -9.01 -3.03 -4.29
N ARG A 96 -9.57 -1.87 -3.94
CA ARG A 96 -10.63 -1.21 -4.68
C ARG A 96 -10.41 0.28 -4.81
N LYS A 97 -11.09 0.90 -5.75
CA LYS A 97 -11.16 2.35 -5.93
C LYS A 97 -12.60 2.78 -6.14
N ALA A 98 -12.91 4.03 -5.78
CA ALA A 98 -14.20 4.61 -6.11
C ALA A 98 -14.26 4.98 -7.60
N GLU A 99 -15.44 4.89 -8.20
CA GLU A 99 -15.71 5.40 -9.54
C GLU A 99 -17.14 5.94 -9.64
N PHE A 100 -17.32 6.95 -10.48
CA PHE A 100 -18.63 7.50 -10.85
C PHE A 100 -18.53 8.30 -12.15
N ASN A 101 -19.66 8.57 -12.79
CA ASN A 101 -19.70 9.40 -13.98
C ASN A 101 -20.01 10.86 -13.58
N PRO A 102 -19.04 11.79 -13.65
CA PRO A 102 -19.26 13.18 -13.26
C PRO A 102 -20.36 13.88 -14.08
N ALA A 103 -20.67 13.41 -15.30
CA ALA A 103 -21.75 13.94 -16.12
C ALA A 103 -23.15 13.63 -15.57
N LEU A 104 -23.27 12.67 -14.64
CA LEU A 104 -24.52 12.34 -13.95
C LEU A 104 -24.69 13.12 -12.64
N CYS A 105 -23.68 13.89 -12.20
CA CYS A 105 -23.83 14.74 -11.03
C CYS A 105 -24.81 15.90 -11.33
N PRO A 106 -25.83 16.14 -10.48
CA PRO A 106 -26.63 17.34 -10.56
C PRO A 106 -25.74 18.59 -10.48
N SER A 107 -26.04 19.61 -11.28
CA SER A 107 -25.30 20.87 -11.30
C SER A 107 -25.33 21.62 -9.96
N ASP A 108 -26.34 21.36 -9.14
CA ASP A 108 -26.58 21.90 -7.81
C ASP A 108 -26.14 20.96 -6.67
N CYS A 109 -25.43 19.87 -7.00
CA CYS A 109 -24.89 18.95 -5.99
C CYS A 109 -23.90 19.68 -5.08
N SER A 110 -24.07 19.54 -3.77
CA SER A 110 -23.15 20.08 -2.76
C SER A 110 -21.81 19.33 -2.67
N ARG A 111 -21.65 18.24 -3.43
CA ARG A 111 -20.44 17.40 -3.53
C ARG A 111 -19.89 16.93 -2.17
N PRO A 112 -20.71 16.31 -1.30
CA PRO A 112 -20.24 15.81 -0.01
C PRO A 112 -19.17 14.71 -0.15
N CYS A 113 -19.17 13.98 -1.27
CA CYS A 113 -18.14 12.99 -1.59
C CYS A 113 -16.74 13.60 -1.72
N GLU A 114 -16.62 14.84 -2.20
CA GLU A 114 -15.35 15.57 -2.29
C GLU A 114 -14.87 16.00 -0.90
N ALA A 115 -15.76 16.60 -0.11
CA ALA A 115 -15.45 17.07 1.24
C ALA A 115 -15.04 15.95 2.20
N VAL A 116 -15.62 14.76 2.06
CA VAL A 116 -15.29 13.61 2.94
C VAL A 116 -14.04 12.85 2.49
N CYS A 117 -13.50 13.13 1.29
CA CYS A 117 -12.39 12.37 0.72
C CYS A 117 -11.05 12.78 1.37
N PRO A 118 -10.44 11.93 2.21
CA PRO A 118 -9.22 12.31 2.92
C PRO A 118 -7.99 12.45 2.02
N ALA A 119 -8.02 11.85 0.84
CA ALA A 119 -6.93 11.92 -0.14
C ALA A 119 -7.16 12.99 -1.22
N GLU A 120 -8.22 13.80 -1.10
CA GLU A 120 -8.60 14.79 -2.12
C GLU A 120 -8.62 14.18 -3.53
N ALA A 121 -9.17 12.97 -3.62
CA ALA A 121 -9.17 12.14 -4.81
C ALA A 121 -10.43 12.32 -5.66
N ILE A 122 -11.27 13.32 -5.36
CA ILE A 122 -12.52 13.57 -6.07
C ILE A 122 -12.54 15.04 -6.46
N ASN A 123 -12.86 15.33 -7.72
CA ASN A 123 -13.03 16.69 -8.24
C ASN A 123 -14.14 16.72 -9.30
N ASN A 124 -14.34 17.88 -9.94
CA ASN A 124 -15.40 18.06 -10.95
C ASN A 124 -15.33 17.09 -12.14
N PHE A 125 -14.18 16.45 -12.38
CA PHE A 125 -13.95 15.51 -13.47
C PHE A 125 -14.02 14.04 -13.04
N GLY A 126 -14.42 13.76 -11.79
CA GLY A 126 -14.56 12.40 -11.28
C GLY A 126 -13.55 12.07 -10.19
N VAL A 127 -13.18 10.80 -10.13
CA VAL A 127 -12.16 10.29 -9.20
C VAL A 127 -10.78 10.41 -9.84
N ILE A 128 -9.83 11.00 -9.11
CA ILE A 128 -8.40 10.97 -9.45
C ILE A 128 -7.86 9.61 -9.00
N ASP A 129 -7.74 8.68 -9.96
CA ASP A 129 -7.49 7.26 -9.70
C ASP A 129 -6.25 7.04 -8.81
N ASP A 130 -5.12 7.70 -9.11
CA ASP A 130 -3.87 7.54 -8.36
C ASP A 130 -3.96 7.94 -6.88
N ARG A 131 -4.86 8.87 -6.55
CA ARG A 131 -5.07 9.34 -5.16
C ARG A 131 -6.08 8.49 -4.40
N CYS A 132 -7.00 7.84 -5.11
CA CYS A 132 -8.05 7.07 -4.48
C CYS A 132 -7.49 5.75 -3.93
N TYR A 133 -7.36 5.66 -2.61
CA TYR A 133 -6.92 4.45 -1.94
C TYR A 133 -8.08 3.52 -1.51
N GLY A 134 -9.31 3.78 -1.95
CA GLY A 134 -10.43 2.85 -1.74
C GLY A 134 -11.12 2.90 -0.37
N CYS A 135 -10.97 3.99 0.39
CA CYS A 135 -11.56 4.10 1.75
C CYS A 135 -13.09 3.95 1.82
N GLY A 136 -13.80 4.13 0.69
CA GLY A 136 -15.26 3.97 0.61
C GLY A 136 -16.08 5.08 1.28
N ARG A 137 -15.47 6.09 1.93
CA ARG A 137 -16.20 7.18 2.62
C ARG A 137 -17.13 7.98 1.72
N CYS A 138 -16.80 8.08 0.44
CA CYS A 138 -17.61 8.78 -0.55
C CYS A 138 -18.88 8.02 -0.97
N VAL A 139 -18.89 6.68 -0.85
CA VAL A 139 -19.99 5.82 -1.32
C VAL A 139 -21.31 6.14 -0.59
N PRO A 140 -21.41 6.06 0.75
CA PRO A 140 -22.68 6.22 1.44
C PRO A 140 -23.19 7.67 1.48
N ILE A 141 -22.36 8.66 1.11
CA ILE A 141 -22.72 10.07 1.23
C ILE A 141 -23.15 10.70 -0.11
N CYS A 142 -23.07 9.95 -1.22
CA CYS A 142 -23.51 10.43 -2.51
C CYS A 142 -25.05 10.57 -2.53
N PRO A 143 -25.62 11.79 -2.73
CA PRO A 143 -27.08 11.98 -2.64
C PRO A 143 -27.90 11.25 -3.71
N ILE A 144 -27.25 10.86 -4.81
CA ILE A 144 -27.87 10.13 -5.92
C ILE A 144 -27.32 8.71 -6.07
N GLU A 145 -26.58 8.22 -5.06
CA GLU A 145 -26.12 6.83 -4.95
C GLU A 145 -25.33 6.29 -6.15
N GLN A 146 -24.68 7.16 -6.93
CA GLN A 146 -23.98 6.75 -8.16
C GLN A 146 -22.54 6.24 -7.95
N ILE A 147 -21.95 6.48 -6.77
CA ILE A 147 -20.54 6.13 -6.52
C ILE A 147 -20.45 4.64 -6.23
N GLN A 148 -19.72 3.92 -7.07
CA GLN A 148 -19.47 2.48 -6.93
C GLN A 148 -18.01 2.23 -6.58
N THR A 149 -17.70 1.00 -6.17
CA THR A 149 -16.32 0.56 -5.95
C THR A 149 -15.91 -0.44 -7.01
N ARG A 150 -14.83 -0.15 -7.72
CA ARG A 150 -14.17 -1.07 -8.64
C ARG A 150 -13.07 -1.82 -7.89
N SER A 151 -13.28 -3.11 -7.67
CA SER A 151 -12.23 -4.01 -7.19
C SER A 151 -11.24 -4.30 -8.32
N TYR A 152 -9.98 -4.52 -7.96
CA TYR A 152 -8.99 -5.07 -8.88
C TYR A 152 -8.19 -6.14 -8.17
N VAL A 153 -7.79 -7.15 -8.94
CA VAL A 153 -6.98 -8.27 -8.46
C VAL A 153 -5.66 -8.19 -9.20
N TYR A 154 -4.55 -8.22 -8.46
CA TYR A 154 -3.25 -8.30 -9.11
C TYR A 154 -3.16 -9.61 -9.89
N ALA A 155 -2.84 -9.51 -11.18
CA ALA A 155 -2.66 -10.69 -11.98
C ALA A 155 -1.43 -11.48 -11.44
N PRO A 156 -1.47 -12.82 -11.35
CA PRO A 156 -0.37 -13.61 -10.75
C PRO A 156 1.00 -13.41 -11.43
N ASP A 157 1.00 -12.97 -12.69
CA ASP A 157 2.16 -12.56 -13.48
C ASP A 157 2.71 -11.17 -13.11
N VAL A 158 2.05 -10.40 -12.24
CA VAL A 158 2.57 -9.14 -11.67
C VAL A 158 3.70 -9.41 -10.67
N ILE A 159 3.76 -10.59 -10.05
CA ILE A 159 4.97 -11.07 -9.36
C ILE A 159 5.99 -11.59 -10.39
N SER A 160 6.19 -10.79 -11.41
CA SER A 160 7.19 -10.96 -12.45
C SER A 160 8.55 -10.48 -11.92
N PRO A 161 9.66 -10.85 -12.58
CA PRO A 161 11.01 -10.31 -12.37
C PRO A 161 11.12 -8.82 -12.01
N MET A 162 10.13 -7.96 -12.28
CA MET A 162 10.08 -6.57 -11.80
C MET A 162 10.13 -6.40 -10.28
N LEU A 163 9.37 -7.17 -9.47
CA LEU A 163 9.44 -7.05 -8.00
C LEU A 163 10.77 -7.60 -7.45
N LEU A 164 11.33 -8.59 -8.14
CA LEU A 164 12.61 -9.21 -7.80
C LEU A 164 13.81 -8.36 -8.25
N GLN A 165 13.70 -7.62 -9.35
CA GLN A 165 14.67 -6.62 -9.81
C GLN A 165 14.58 -5.33 -9.01
N ALA A 166 13.37 -4.92 -8.61
CA ALA A 166 13.14 -3.79 -7.71
C ALA A 166 13.47 -4.10 -6.24
N GLY A 167 13.69 -5.39 -5.93
CA GLY A 167 14.36 -5.87 -4.74
C GLY A 167 13.53 -5.80 -3.46
N ILE A 168 12.20 -5.97 -3.51
CA ILE A 168 11.36 -5.99 -2.29
C ILE A 168 11.86 -7.02 -1.25
N GLU A 169 11.72 -6.71 0.04
CA GLU A 169 12.13 -7.64 1.10
C GLU A 169 10.95 -8.44 1.67
N ALA A 170 9.71 -8.01 1.47
CA ALA A 170 8.56 -8.67 2.06
C ALA A 170 7.32 -8.64 1.17
N ILE A 171 6.42 -9.59 1.39
CA ILE A 171 5.12 -9.65 0.73
C ILE A 171 4.03 -9.91 1.77
N GLU A 172 2.88 -9.27 1.61
CA GLU A 172 1.64 -9.60 2.31
C GLU A 172 0.61 -10.19 1.34
N LEU A 173 0.02 -11.33 1.72
CA LEU A 173 -0.98 -12.04 0.93
C LEU A 173 -2.34 -11.94 1.60
N HIS A 174 -3.28 -11.33 0.90
CA HIS A 174 -4.68 -11.25 1.27
C HIS A 174 -5.44 -12.44 0.71
N THR A 175 -6.13 -13.14 1.61
CA THR A 175 -7.02 -14.26 1.31
C THR A 175 -8.20 -14.26 2.28
N GLN A 176 -9.15 -15.18 2.11
CA GLN A 176 -10.31 -15.33 2.98
C GLN A 176 -10.65 -16.81 3.19
N VAL A 177 -11.38 -17.09 4.25
CA VAL A 177 -11.90 -18.44 4.52
C VAL A 177 -12.72 -18.93 3.31
N GLY A 178 -12.44 -20.15 2.85
CA GLY A 178 -13.09 -20.75 1.68
C GLY A 178 -12.40 -20.51 0.33
N ARG A 179 -11.32 -19.72 0.28
CA ARG A 179 -10.56 -19.39 -0.96
C ARG A 179 -9.30 -20.25 -1.19
N PHE A 180 -9.23 -21.45 -0.61
CA PHE A 180 -7.99 -22.26 -0.63
C PHE A 180 -7.40 -22.47 -2.04
N GLU A 181 -8.23 -22.76 -3.05
CA GLU A 181 -7.73 -22.95 -4.42
C GLU A 181 -7.22 -21.65 -5.06
N ASP A 182 -7.78 -20.50 -4.70
CA ASP A 182 -7.30 -19.19 -5.18
C ASP A 182 -5.99 -18.81 -4.50
N PHE A 183 -5.93 -18.97 -3.18
CA PHE A 183 -4.71 -18.81 -2.39
C PHE A 183 -3.58 -19.71 -2.92
N LYS A 184 -3.88 -20.99 -3.20
CA LYS A 184 -2.90 -21.94 -3.73
C LYS A 184 -2.35 -21.50 -5.09
N ARG A 185 -3.18 -20.93 -5.97
CA ARG A 185 -2.72 -20.37 -7.25
C ARG A 185 -1.78 -19.17 -7.04
N LEU A 186 -2.13 -18.25 -6.15
CA LEU A 186 -1.27 -17.12 -5.78
C LEU A 186 0.03 -17.58 -5.11
N TRP A 187 -0.05 -18.52 -4.17
CA TRP A 187 1.11 -19.10 -3.50
C TRP A 187 2.09 -19.74 -4.49
N ASN A 188 1.58 -20.47 -5.49
CA ASN A 188 2.44 -21.12 -6.48
C ASN A 188 3.23 -20.13 -7.36
N SER A 189 2.78 -18.87 -7.52
CA SER A 189 3.58 -17.85 -8.21
C SER A 189 4.67 -17.25 -7.32
N ILE A 190 4.53 -17.35 -5.99
CA ILE A 190 5.45 -16.78 -5.00
C ILE A 190 6.46 -17.80 -4.50
N ALA A 191 6.03 -19.04 -4.28
CA ALA A 191 6.81 -20.11 -3.65
C ALA A 191 8.23 -20.27 -4.24
N PRO A 192 8.47 -20.16 -5.57
CA PRO A 192 9.82 -20.23 -6.14
C PRO A 192 10.78 -19.12 -5.70
N TRP A 193 10.27 -18.05 -5.10
CA TRP A 193 11.02 -16.83 -4.79
C TRP A 193 11.14 -16.55 -3.28
N VAL A 194 10.51 -17.36 -2.43
CA VAL A 194 10.44 -17.13 -0.98
C VAL A 194 11.82 -17.01 -0.34
N ASP A 195 12.82 -17.74 -0.82
CA ASP A 195 14.20 -17.67 -0.32
C ASP A 195 14.88 -16.31 -0.55
N ARG A 196 14.30 -15.43 -1.38
CA ARG A 196 14.76 -14.06 -1.61
C ARG A 196 14.05 -13.03 -0.72
N LEU A 197 12.97 -13.43 -0.05
CA LEU A 197 12.20 -12.59 0.84
C LEU A 197 12.68 -12.76 2.29
N LYS A 198 12.59 -11.69 3.07
CA LYS A 198 12.83 -11.69 4.52
C LYS A 198 11.57 -12.00 5.31
N LEU A 199 10.38 -11.75 4.73
CA LEU A 199 9.08 -11.97 5.37
C LEU A 199 7.99 -12.26 4.33
N VAL A 200 7.14 -13.22 4.64
CA VAL A 200 5.83 -13.39 4.00
C VAL A 200 4.77 -13.32 5.10
N ALA A 201 3.83 -12.40 4.96
CA ALA A 201 2.68 -12.26 5.84
C ALA A 201 1.42 -12.76 5.13
N ILE A 202 0.46 -13.31 5.89
CA ILE A 202 -0.84 -13.74 5.38
C ILE A 202 -1.91 -13.03 6.19
N SER A 203 -2.74 -12.25 5.49
CA SER A 203 -3.95 -11.64 6.02
C SER A 203 -5.13 -12.50 5.59
N CYS A 204 -5.75 -13.18 6.56
CA CYS A 204 -6.93 -14.02 6.36
C CYS A 204 -7.93 -13.67 7.47
N PRO A 205 -8.75 -12.62 7.29
CA PRO A 205 -9.80 -12.31 8.25
C PRO A 205 -10.83 -13.43 8.28
N ASP A 206 -11.26 -13.80 9.49
CA ASP A 206 -12.48 -14.59 9.68
C ASP A 206 -13.65 -13.72 9.19
N GLY A 207 -14.38 -14.20 8.18
CA GLY A 207 -15.43 -13.45 7.49
C GLY A 207 -16.54 -12.89 8.38
#